data_AF-A0A257NDC8-F1
#
_entry.id   AF-A0A257NDC8-F1
#
_cell.length_a   1.000
_cell.length_b   1.000
_cell.length_c   1.000
_cell.angle_alpha   90.00
_cell.angle_beta   90.00
_cell.angle_gamma   90.00
#
_symmetry.space_group_name_H-M   'P 1'
#
loop_
_entity.id
_entity.type
_entity.pdbx_description
1 polymer ?
#
loop_
_entity_poly.entity_id
_entity_poly.type
_entity_poly.pdbx_seq_one_letter_code
_entity_poly.pdbx_strand_id
1 'polypeptide(L)'
;TLVSAYCAVLLSFASGLLALMMHRRHMLLAVSQYCFKKCFNGNVQYQDWVNKSLEERRFPVLLRQMVFVLLGLSGVFAVIAGLAVLISKGVITDQIALGLPWLPWHVRFDGLSGFFFLIIGIAVCAVSLYGPGYVRSYKENEHPFAVLGLFTGLFVAGMLLVLLADDAFMFMIAWELMSVASYFLVAFQHENSANRRAAFLYLLMAEVGALAIILGQFF
;
A
#
# COMPACT_ATOMS: atom_id res chain seq x y z
N THR A 1 -12.47 -14.87 0.28
CA THR A 1 -11.07 -15.10 0.70
C THR A 1 -10.11 -14.41 -0.25
N LEU A 2 -9.95 -14.87 -1.51
CA LEU A 2 -9.06 -14.22 -2.49
C LEU A 2 -9.49 -12.79 -2.86
N VAL A 3 -10.79 -12.56 -3.08
CA VAL A 3 -11.32 -11.21 -3.33
C VAL A 3 -10.95 -10.25 -2.19
N SER A 4 -11.03 -10.71 -0.94
CA SER A 4 -10.64 -9.91 0.24
C SER A 4 -9.14 -9.62 0.27
N ALA A 5 -8.31 -10.59 -0.13
CA ALA A 5 -6.87 -10.40 -0.25
C ALA A 5 -6.51 -9.39 -1.36
N TYR A 6 -7.14 -9.49 -2.54
CA TYR A 6 -6.98 -8.51 -3.62
C TYR A 6 -7.47 -7.12 -3.22
N CYS A 7 -8.61 -7.04 -2.52
CA CYS A 7 -9.10 -5.77 -1.97
C CYS A 7 -8.10 -5.16 -1.00
N ALA A 8 -7.46 -5.95 -0.13
CA ALA A 8 -6.42 -5.44 0.78
C ALA A 8 -5.23 -4.84 0.01
N VAL A 9 -4.72 -5.55 -1.01
CA VAL A 9 -3.61 -5.07 -1.86
C VAL A 9 -4.01 -3.79 -2.60
N LEU A 10 -5.18 -3.78 -3.25
CA LEU A 10 -5.67 -2.62 -4.00
C LEU A 10 -5.91 -1.40 -3.10
N LEU A 11 -6.46 -1.60 -1.90
CA LEU A 11 -6.67 -0.51 -0.94
C LEU A 11 -5.34 0.05 -0.43
N SER A 12 -4.34 -0.80 -0.20
CA SER A 12 -3.00 -0.35 0.18
C SER A 12 -2.34 0.47 -0.94
N PHE A 13 -2.42 -0.02 -2.18
CA PHE A 13 -1.90 0.69 -3.34
C PHE A 13 -2.63 2.02 -3.58
N ALA A 14 -3.97 2.02 -3.47
CA ALA A 14 -4.79 3.22 -3.58
C ALA A 14 -4.47 4.24 -2.48
N SER A 15 -4.20 3.79 -1.24
CA SER A 15 -3.77 4.67 -0.14
C SER A 15 -2.47 5.39 -0.49
N GLY A 16 -1.51 4.67 -1.09
CA GLY A 16 -0.23 5.25 -1.50
C GLY A 16 -0.39 6.22 -2.68
N LEU A 17 -1.19 5.86 -3.68
CA LEU A 17 -1.45 6.71 -4.83
C LEU A 17 -2.18 8.00 -4.42
N LEU A 18 -3.14 7.91 -3.48
CA LEU A 18 -3.83 9.07 -2.92
C LEU A 18 -2.86 9.98 -2.14
N ALA A 19 -1.87 9.41 -1.46
CA ALA A 19 -0.81 10.18 -0.82
C ALA A 19 0.05 10.94 -1.85
N LEU A 20 0.45 10.32 -2.97
CA LEU A 20 1.19 10.99 -4.04
C LEU A 20 0.36 12.11 -4.69
N MET A 21 -0.93 11.87 -4.93
CA MET A 21 -1.81 12.88 -5.51
C MET A 21 -1.94 14.14 -4.64
N MET A 22 -1.69 14.04 -3.32
CA MET A 22 -1.68 15.19 -2.39
C MET A 22 -0.70 16.30 -2.81
N HIS A 23 0.38 15.95 -3.51
CA HIS A 23 1.35 16.92 -4.03
C HIS A 23 0.83 17.69 -5.26
N ARG A 24 -0.13 17.14 -6.03
CA ARG A 24 -0.71 17.73 -7.25
C ARG A 24 -2.12 18.30 -6.96
N ARG A 25 -2.19 19.32 -6.11
CA ARG A 25 -3.43 19.95 -5.58
C ARG A 25 -4.51 20.23 -6.65
N HIS A 26 -4.14 20.67 -7.86
CA HIS A 26 -5.08 21.03 -8.92
C HIS A 26 -5.80 19.83 -9.58
N MET A 27 -5.16 18.67 -9.70
CA MET A 27 -5.81 17.46 -10.23
C MET A 27 -6.75 16.82 -9.21
N LEU A 28 -6.42 16.88 -7.91
CA LEU A 28 -7.25 16.33 -6.84
C LEU A 28 -8.62 17.00 -6.77
N LEU A 29 -8.67 18.32 -6.94
CA LEU A 29 -9.94 19.06 -6.97
C LEU A 29 -10.79 18.62 -8.16
N ALA A 30 -10.19 18.42 -9.33
CA ALA A 30 -10.89 17.95 -10.53
C ALA A 30 -11.40 16.50 -10.39
N VAL A 31 -10.59 15.59 -9.84
CA VAL A 31 -10.99 14.18 -9.63
C VAL A 31 -12.01 14.05 -8.51
N SER A 32 -11.87 14.79 -7.42
CA SER A 32 -12.86 14.88 -6.35
C SER A 32 -14.20 15.34 -6.91
N GLN A 33 -14.23 16.45 -7.63
CA GLN A 33 -15.47 16.96 -8.25
C GLN A 33 -16.05 15.96 -9.26
N TYR A 34 -15.21 15.28 -10.06
CA TYR A 34 -15.66 14.33 -11.07
C TYR A 34 -16.23 13.03 -10.47
N CYS A 35 -15.50 12.39 -9.56
CA CYS A 35 -15.93 11.15 -8.89
C CYS A 35 -17.17 11.41 -8.03
N PHE A 36 -17.23 12.55 -7.34
CA PHE A 36 -18.34 12.92 -6.47
C PHE A 36 -19.59 13.31 -7.27
N LYS A 37 -19.43 14.02 -8.40
CA LYS A 37 -20.54 14.29 -9.34
C LYS A 37 -21.12 13.01 -9.93
N LYS A 38 -20.29 11.97 -10.14
CA LYS A 38 -20.72 10.67 -10.66
C LYS A 38 -21.42 9.80 -9.61
N CYS A 39 -20.94 9.79 -8.36
CA CYS A 39 -21.54 9.02 -7.26
C CYS A 39 -22.80 9.68 -6.65
N PHE A 40 -22.92 11.00 -6.69
CA PHE A 40 -23.94 11.76 -5.93
C PHE A 40 -24.74 12.74 -6.81
N ASN A 41 -25.15 12.26 -7.99
CA ASN A 41 -25.78 13.05 -9.05
C ASN A 41 -27.26 13.43 -8.74
N GLY A 42 -27.52 14.15 -7.63
CA GLY A 42 -28.88 14.63 -7.33
C GLY A 42 -29.13 15.41 -6.02
N ASN A 43 -28.20 15.46 -5.06
CA ASN A 43 -28.44 16.13 -3.77
C ASN A 43 -27.76 17.51 -3.66
N VAL A 44 -28.51 18.57 -3.91
CA VAL A 44 -28.08 19.98 -3.85
C VAL A 44 -27.49 20.34 -2.46
N GLN A 45 -28.08 19.84 -1.38
CA GLN A 45 -27.62 20.09 -0.01
C GLN A 45 -26.24 19.47 0.32
N TYR A 46 -25.83 18.45 -0.43
CA TYR A 46 -24.51 17.81 -0.26
C TYR A 46 -23.40 18.58 -0.98
N GLN A 47 -23.72 19.22 -2.11
CA GLN A 47 -22.76 20.05 -2.83
C GLN A 47 -22.31 21.26 -1.99
N ASP A 48 -23.23 21.85 -1.21
CA ASP A 48 -22.90 22.94 -0.28
C ASP A 48 -22.04 22.48 0.90
N TRP A 49 -22.30 21.28 1.46
CA TRP A 49 -21.45 20.71 2.52
C TRP A 49 -20.03 20.42 2.01
N VAL A 50 -19.90 19.96 0.77
CA VAL A 50 -18.60 19.69 0.13
C VAL A 50 -17.84 20.98 -0.17
N ASN A 51 -18.47 22.01 -0.74
CA ASN A 51 -17.83 23.30 -0.98
C ASN A 51 -17.35 23.96 0.33
N LYS A 52 -18.14 23.83 1.40
CA LYS A 52 -17.76 24.32 2.74
C LYS A 52 -16.63 23.50 3.38
N SER A 53 -16.52 22.21 3.05
CA SER A 53 -15.42 21.33 3.50
C SER A 53 -14.12 21.52 2.71
N LEU A 54 -14.20 22.13 1.52
CA LEU A 54 -13.09 22.44 0.61
C LEU A 54 -12.38 23.78 0.94
N GLU A 55 -12.77 24.49 2.00
CA GLU A 55 -12.03 25.68 2.48
C GLU A 55 -10.54 25.36 2.74
N GLU A 56 -9.67 26.19 2.17
CA GLU A 56 -8.22 25.99 1.94
C GLU A 56 -7.38 25.54 3.16
N ARG A 57 -7.88 25.67 4.39
CA ARG A 57 -7.17 25.28 5.62
C ARG A 57 -7.44 23.85 6.11
N ARG A 58 -8.59 23.23 5.79
CA ARG A 58 -8.98 21.90 6.32
C ARG A 58 -8.67 20.74 5.36
N PHE A 59 -8.53 21.03 4.08
CA PHE A 59 -8.26 20.04 3.02
C PHE A 59 -7.03 19.13 3.27
N PRO A 60 -5.85 19.62 3.72
CA PRO A 60 -4.68 18.75 3.93
C PRO A 60 -4.84 17.78 5.13
N VAL A 61 -5.66 18.13 6.12
CA VAL A 61 -5.92 17.26 7.28
C VAL A 61 -6.87 16.12 6.91
N LEU A 62 -7.94 16.43 6.16
CA LEU A 62 -8.89 15.41 5.68
C LEU A 62 -8.22 14.40 4.75
N LEU A 63 -7.37 14.86 3.83
CA LEU A 63 -6.64 13.98 2.92
C LEU A 63 -5.67 13.04 3.66
N ARG A 64 -4.97 13.54 4.68
CA ARG A 64 -4.12 12.69 5.54
C ARG A 64 -4.95 11.60 6.23
N GLN A 65 -6.11 11.96 6.79
CA GLN A 65 -7.00 11.00 7.41
C GLN A 65 -7.51 9.96 6.41
N MET A 66 -7.85 10.35 5.18
CA MET A 66 -8.26 9.41 4.12
C MET A 66 -7.18 8.37 3.78
N VAL A 67 -5.90 8.77 3.69
CA VAL A 67 -4.79 7.83 3.47
C VAL A 67 -4.72 6.79 4.58
N PHE A 68 -4.76 7.22 5.85
CA PHE A 68 -4.72 6.30 6.98
C PHE A 68 -5.96 5.43 7.08
N VAL A 69 -7.15 5.93 6.75
CA VAL A 69 -8.39 5.14 6.71
C VAL A 69 -8.31 4.06 5.63
N LEU A 70 -7.85 4.39 4.42
CA LEU A 70 -7.66 3.41 3.34
C LEU A 70 -6.64 2.33 3.74
N LEU A 71 -5.55 2.73 4.38
CA LEU A 71 -4.54 1.81 4.91
C LEU A 71 -5.14 0.91 6.02
N GLY A 72 -5.95 1.47 6.91
CA GLY A 72 -6.64 0.72 7.97
C GLY A 72 -7.65 -0.27 7.40
N LEU A 73 -8.43 0.13 6.39
CA LEU A 73 -9.34 -0.75 5.67
C LEU A 73 -8.58 -1.89 5.00
N SER A 74 -7.43 -1.62 4.37
CA SER A 74 -6.55 -2.66 3.83
C SER A 74 -6.17 -3.68 4.91
N GLY A 75 -5.74 -3.22 6.10
CA GLY A 75 -5.43 -4.08 7.23
C GLY A 75 -6.61 -4.95 7.68
N VAL A 76 -7.81 -4.37 7.79
CA VAL A 76 -9.04 -5.12 8.14
C VAL A 76 -9.35 -6.19 7.10
N PHE A 77 -9.29 -5.86 5.81
CA PHE A 77 -9.50 -6.83 4.73
C PHE A 77 -8.43 -7.93 4.74
N ALA A 78 -7.18 -7.62 5.08
CA ALA A 78 -6.11 -8.60 5.23
C ALA A 78 -6.36 -9.56 6.41
N VAL A 79 -6.80 -9.05 7.56
CA VAL A 79 -7.18 -9.89 8.72
C VAL A 79 -8.35 -10.80 8.38
N ILE A 80 -9.39 -10.26 7.73
CA ILE A 80 -10.55 -11.04 7.29
C ILE A 80 -10.13 -12.13 6.29
N ALA A 81 -9.28 -11.78 5.31
CA ALA A 81 -8.78 -12.74 4.32
C ALA A 81 -7.97 -13.86 4.98
N GLY A 82 -7.04 -13.52 5.87
CA GLY A 82 -6.21 -14.48 6.60
C GLY A 82 -7.03 -15.40 7.49
N LEU A 83 -7.93 -14.84 8.30
CA LEU A 83 -8.80 -15.62 9.19
C LEU A 83 -9.73 -16.54 8.40
N ALA A 84 -10.29 -16.07 7.30
CA ALA A 84 -11.19 -16.87 6.47
C ALA A 84 -10.49 -18.09 5.83
N VAL A 85 -9.20 -17.98 5.47
CA VAL A 85 -8.42 -19.13 4.97
C VAL A 85 -8.00 -20.08 6.08
N LEU A 86 -7.61 -19.56 7.24
CA LEU A 86 -7.31 -20.37 8.43
C LEU A 86 -8.51 -21.24 8.86
N ILE A 87 -9.73 -20.70 8.78
CA ILE A 87 -10.96 -21.44 9.10
C ILE A 87 -11.31 -22.45 8.01
N SER A 88 -11.19 -22.05 6.73
CA SER A 88 -11.59 -22.90 5.60
C SER A 88 -10.67 -24.11 5.42
N LYS A 89 -9.40 -24.05 5.85
CA LYS A 89 -8.34 -25.06 5.61
C LYS A 89 -8.13 -25.43 4.13
N GLY A 90 -8.80 -24.76 3.21
CA GLY A 90 -8.66 -24.94 1.77
C GLY A 90 -7.49 -24.13 1.22
N VAL A 91 -6.80 -24.70 0.24
CA VAL A 91 -5.86 -23.96 -0.61
C VAL A 91 -6.66 -23.38 -1.75
N ILE A 92 -6.56 -22.07 -1.95
CA ILE A 92 -7.25 -21.40 -3.05
C ILE A 92 -6.18 -20.92 -4.02
N THR A 93 -6.18 -21.53 -5.20
CA THR A 93 -5.32 -21.17 -6.32
C THR A 93 -6.14 -20.40 -7.34
N ASP A 94 -5.58 -19.31 -7.84
CA ASP A 94 -6.17 -18.48 -8.87
C ASP A 94 -5.10 -18.08 -9.89
N GLN A 95 -5.51 -17.85 -11.13
CA GLN A 95 -4.61 -17.47 -12.21
C GLN A 95 -5.04 -16.10 -12.72
N ILE A 96 -4.16 -15.12 -12.54
CA ILE A 96 -4.40 -13.79 -13.07
C ILE A 96 -3.77 -13.70 -14.47
N ALA A 97 -4.59 -13.37 -15.46
CA ALA A 97 -4.14 -13.12 -16.84
C ALA A 97 -3.39 -11.77 -17.01
N LEU A 98 -2.76 -11.25 -15.96
CA LEU A 98 -1.92 -10.04 -15.94
C LEU A 98 -0.43 -10.38 -16.14
N GLY A 99 -0.14 -11.46 -16.86
CA GLY A 99 1.21 -11.90 -17.21
C GLY A 99 1.51 -11.80 -18.71
N LEU A 100 2.74 -12.15 -19.11
CA LEU A 100 3.09 -12.32 -20.53
C LEU A 100 2.19 -13.41 -21.15
N PRO A 101 1.90 -13.37 -22.47
CA PRO A 101 1.05 -14.38 -23.13
C PRO A 101 1.47 -15.84 -22.88
N TRP A 102 2.74 -16.06 -22.48
CA TRP A 102 3.34 -17.36 -22.18
C TRP A 102 3.59 -17.62 -20.68
N LEU A 103 3.31 -16.67 -19.78
CA LEU A 103 3.56 -16.82 -18.34
C LEU A 103 2.46 -16.10 -17.52
N PRO A 104 1.29 -16.75 -17.29
CA PRO A 104 0.26 -16.20 -16.42
C PRO A 104 0.76 -16.14 -14.97
N TRP A 105 0.26 -15.18 -14.19
CA TRP A 105 0.62 -15.07 -12.78
C TRP A 105 -0.22 -16.05 -11.95
N HIS A 106 0.44 -17.00 -11.30
CA HIS A 106 -0.19 -17.90 -10.34
C HIS A 106 -0.22 -17.25 -8.97
N VAL A 107 -1.43 -17.16 -8.43
CA VAL A 107 -1.69 -16.70 -7.07
C VAL A 107 -2.15 -17.89 -6.26
N ARG A 108 -1.44 -18.14 -5.16
CA ARG A 108 -1.81 -19.20 -4.22
C ARG A 108 -1.99 -18.62 -2.84
N PHE A 109 -3.13 -18.92 -2.26
CA PHE A 109 -3.47 -18.49 -0.91
C PHE A 109 -3.77 -19.72 -0.06
N ASP A 110 -2.82 -20.07 0.79
CA ASP A 110 -2.85 -21.23 1.67
C ASP A 110 -2.92 -20.81 3.15
N GLY A 111 -2.98 -21.79 4.05
CA GLY A 111 -3.07 -21.54 5.49
C GLY A 111 -1.86 -20.79 6.07
N LEU A 112 -0.67 -21.00 5.49
CA LEU A 112 0.55 -20.35 5.93
C LEU A 112 0.57 -18.87 5.50
N SER A 113 0.29 -18.58 4.24
CA SER A 113 0.12 -17.21 3.73
C SER A 113 -1.00 -16.49 4.47
N GLY A 114 -2.10 -17.18 4.79
CA GLY A 114 -3.20 -16.65 5.59
C GLY A 114 -2.78 -16.22 7.00
N PHE A 115 -1.90 -17.00 7.66
CA PHE A 115 -1.34 -16.65 8.97
C PHE A 115 -0.49 -15.38 8.92
N PHE A 116 0.41 -15.26 7.94
CA PHE A 116 1.21 -14.04 7.78
C PHE A 116 0.36 -12.82 7.35
N PHE A 117 -0.68 -13.04 6.53
CA PHE A 117 -1.67 -11.99 6.19
C PHE A 117 -2.35 -11.41 7.43
N LEU A 118 -2.67 -12.25 8.41
CA LEU A 118 -3.28 -11.84 9.67
C LEU A 118 -2.31 -10.96 10.49
N ILE A 119 -1.05 -11.39 10.61
CA ILE A 119 -0.02 -10.63 11.33
C ILE A 119 0.19 -9.25 10.70
N ILE A 120 0.36 -9.21 9.37
CA ILE A 120 0.54 -7.96 8.63
C ILE A 120 -0.70 -7.09 8.77
N GLY A 121 -1.90 -7.65 8.62
CA GLY A 121 -3.16 -6.92 8.75
C GLY A 121 -3.31 -6.23 10.11
N ILE A 122 -2.99 -6.93 11.21
CA ILE A 122 -3.00 -6.34 12.56
C ILE A 122 -1.98 -5.21 12.68
N ALA A 123 -0.75 -5.41 12.20
CA ALA A 123 0.28 -4.39 12.21
C ALA A 123 -0.15 -3.14 11.41
N VAL A 124 -0.74 -3.34 10.23
CA VAL A 124 -1.25 -2.26 9.37
C VAL A 124 -2.40 -1.51 10.05
N CYS A 125 -3.31 -2.20 10.73
CA CYS A 125 -4.35 -1.55 11.54
C CYS A 125 -3.74 -0.71 12.67
N ALA A 126 -2.72 -1.21 13.38
CA ALA A 126 -2.03 -0.45 14.42
C ALA A 126 -1.34 0.81 13.84
N VAL A 127 -0.68 0.68 12.68
CA VAL A 127 -0.06 1.82 11.98
C VAL A 127 -1.12 2.84 11.54
N SER A 128 -2.28 2.40 11.05
CA SER A 128 -3.39 3.27 10.68
C SER A 128 -3.93 4.08 11.87
N LEU A 129 -3.99 3.48 13.06
CA LEU A 129 -4.44 4.15 14.28
C LEU A 129 -3.40 5.12 14.84
N TYR A 130 -2.12 4.76 14.80
CA TYR A 130 -1.03 5.58 15.35
C TYR A 130 -0.58 6.69 14.40
N GLY A 131 -0.63 6.45 13.09
CA GLY A 131 -0.14 7.33 12.04
C GLY A 131 -0.67 8.76 12.09
N PRO A 132 -2.00 9.00 12.24
CA PRO A 132 -2.56 10.34 12.36
C PRO A 132 -1.99 11.14 13.53
N GLY A 133 -1.68 10.49 14.66
CA GLY A 133 -1.05 11.10 15.83
C GLY A 133 0.40 11.47 15.57
N TYR A 134 1.15 10.58 14.91
CA TYR A 134 2.55 10.80 14.57
C TYR A 134 2.75 11.98 13.60
N VAL A 135 1.93 12.05 12.55
CA VAL A 135 2.04 13.09 11.52
C VAL A 135 1.63 14.46 12.04
N ARG A 136 0.75 14.52 13.04
CA ARG A 136 0.33 15.79 13.66
C ARG A 136 1.49 16.48 14.41
N SER A 137 2.48 15.72 14.86
CA SER A 137 3.67 16.23 15.54
C SER A 137 4.74 16.74 14.58
N TYR A 138 4.68 16.38 13.30
CA TYR A 138 5.61 16.86 12.27
C TYR A 138 5.07 18.13 11.60
N LYS A 139 5.88 19.19 11.56
CA LYS A 139 5.54 20.42 10.81
C LYS A 139 5.55 20.11 9.32
N GLU A 140 4.44 20.43 8.65
CA GLU A 140 4.15 20.13 7.23
C GLU A 140 5.15 20.73 6.22
N ASN A 141 6.04 21.62 6.67
CA ASN A 141 7.03 22.30 5.83
C ASN A 141 8.39 21.60 5.74
N GLU A 142 8.71 20.66 6.63
CA GLU A 142 10.04 20.04 6.69
C GLU A 142 10.10 18.69 5.93
N HIS A 143 8.99 17.96 5.84
CA HIS A 143 8.94 16.66 5.17
C HIS A 143 7.64 16.45 4.37
N PRO A 144 7.71 16.11 3.07
CA PRO A 144 6.52 15.89 2.25
C PRO A 144 5.80 14.59 2.63
N PHE A 145 4.78 14.68 3.49
CA PHE A 145 3.91 13.57 3.91
C PHE A 145 3.44 12.68 2.75
N ALA A 146 3.19 13.29 1.58
CA ALA A 146 2.80 12.60 0.35
C ALA A 146 3.72 11.43 -0.02
N VAL A 147 5.03 11.62 0.14
CA VAL A 147 6.06 10.64 -0.23
C VAL A 147 6.11 9.52 0.80
N LEU A 148 6.04 9.86 2.10
CA LEU A 148 5.99 8.89 3.20
C LEU A 148 4.75 7.98 3.09
N GLY A 149 3.57 8.57 2.86
CA GLY A 149 2.33 7.83 2.69
C GLY A 149 2.33 6.91 1.47
N LEU A 150 2.89 7.38 0.34
CA LEU A 150 3.05 6.58 -0.88
C LEU A 150 3.88 5.32 -0.61
N PHE A 151 5.08 5.50 -0.08
CA PHE A 151 5.98 4.37 0.13
C PHE A 151 5.48 3.43 1.23
N THR A 152 4.76 3.94 2.24
CA THR A 152 4.11 3.09 3.24
C THR A 152 3.03 2.20 2.59
N GLY A 153 2.18 2.77 1.72
CA GLY A 153 1.15 2.00 1.00
C GLY A 153 1.74 1.00 0.00
N LEU A 154 2.83 1.37 -0.70
CA LEU A 154 3.56 0.47 -1.60
C LEU A 154 4.27 -0.66 -0.85
N PHE A 155 4.87 -0.36 0.30
CA PHE A 155 5.55 -1.35 1.14
C PHE A 155 4.57 -2.42 1.63
N VAL A 156 3.42 -2.00 2.15
CA VAL A 156 2.35 -2.91 2.58
C VAL A 156 1.79 -3.71 1.40
N ALA A 157 1.57 -3.08 0.24
CA ALA A 157 1.12 -3.78 -0.96
C ALA A 157 2.15 -4.84 -1.42
N GLY A 158 3.44 -4.52 -1.40
CA GLY A 158 4.53 -5.44 -1.72
C GLY A 158 4.56 -6.65 -0.77
N MET A 159 4.50 -6.42 0.55
CA MET A 159 4.45 -7.52 1.53
C MET A 159 3.26 -8.46 1.32
N LEU A 160 2.07 -7.92 1.03
CA LEU A 160 0.89 -8.73 0.76
C LEU A 160 1.00 -9.50 -0.58
N LEU A 161 1.61 -8.89 -1.60
CA LEU A 161 1.85 -9.54 -2.89
C LEU A 161 2.86 -10.68 -2.80
N VAL A 162 3.92 -10.52 -1.99
CA VAL A 162 4.93 -11.57 -1.76
C VAL A 162 4.27 -12.84 -1.18
N LEU A 163 3.30 -12.70 -0.29
CA LEU A 163 2.57 -13.83 0.31
C LEU A 163 1.57 -14.49 -0.65
N LEU A 164 1.14 -13.78 -1.68
CA LEU A 164 0.20 -14.29 -2.69
C LEU A 164 0.90 -14.93 -3.88
N ALA A 165 2.19 -14.65 -4.09
CA ALA A 165 2.95 -15.14 -5.23
C ALA A 165 3.20 -16.65 -5.13
N ASP A 166 2.75 -17.40 -6.14
CA ASP A 166 3.08 -18.83 -6.31
C ASP A 166 4.23 -19.03 -7.31
N ASP A 167 4.45 -18.07 -8.22
CA ASP A 167 5.55 -18.07 -9.18
C ASP A 167 6.76 -17.24 -8.71
N ALA A 168 7.97 -17.72 -9.00
CA ALA A 168 9.21 -17.00 -8.73
C ALA A 168 9.26 -15.61 -9.39
N PHE A 169 8.68 -15.44 -10.59
CA PHE A 169 8.65 -14.14 -11.26
C PHE A 169 7.75 -13.12 -10.53
N MET A 170 6.53 -13.53 -10.14
CA MET A 170 5.62 -12.67 -9.38
C MET A 170 6.22 -12.35 -8.00
N PHE A 171 6.85 -13.34 -7.37
CA PHE A 171 7.55 -13.18 -6.10
C PHE A 171 8.69 -12.15 -6.21
N MET A 172 9.53 -12.23 -7.24
CA MET A 172 10.62 -11.29 -7.48
C MET A 172 10.10 -9.86 -7.69
N ILE A 173 9.05 -9.66 -8.47
CA ILE A 173 8.45 -8.33 -8.67
C ILE A 173 7.89 -7.77 -7.36
N ALA A 174 7.17 -8.59 -6.60
CA ALA A 174 6.60 -8.20 -5.32
C ALA A 174 7.70 -7.86 -4.29
N TRP A 175 8.77 -8.65 -4.28
CA TRP A 175 9.93 -8.45 -3.43
C TRP A 175 10.67 -7.15 -3.76
N GLU A 176 10.95 -6.90 -5.05
CA GLU A 176 11.60 -5.67 -5.51
C GLU A 176 10.77 -4.44 -5.13
N LEU A 177 9.46 -4.49 -5.37
CA LEU A 177 8.54 -3.42 -4.97
C LEU A 177 8.60 -3.14 -3.46
N MET A 178 8.60 -4.19 -2.64
CA MET A 178 8.74 -4.10 -1.19
C MET A 178 10.09 -3.50 -0.78
N SER A 179 11.19 -3.96 -1.37
CA SER A 179 12.55 -3.54 -1.03
C SER A 179 12.80 -2.08 -1.41
N VAL A 180 12.38 -1.67 -2.61
CA VAL A 180 12.46 -0.28 -3.07
C VAL A 180 11.62 0.63 -2.17
N ALA A 181 10.39 0.24 -1.83
CA ALA A 181 9.55 1.04 -0.94
C ALA A 181 10.18 1.21 0.46
N SER A 182 10.76 0.15 1.03
CA SER A 182 11.46 0.19 2.31
C SER A 182 12.70 1.10 2.27
N TYR A 183 13.50 1.01 1.21
CA TYR A 183 14.66 1.88 1.00
C TYR A 183 14.27 3.36 1.02
N PHE A 184 13.22 3.73 0.30
CA PHE A 184 12.75 5.12 0.27
C PHE A 184 12.20 5.56 1.63
N LEU A 185 11.52 4.70 2.38
CA LEU A 185 11.04 5.01 3.74
C LEU A 185 12.20 5.31 4.71
N VAL A 186 13.27 4.51 4.67
CA VAL A 186 14.45 4.72 5.52
C VAL A 186 15.24 5.94 5.07
N ALA A 187 15.40 6.12 3.76
CA ALA A 187 16.11 7.26 3.18
C ALA A 187 15.36 8.58 3.42
N PHE A 188 14.04 8.55 3.66
CA PHE A 188 13.19 9.75 3.79
C PHE A 188 13.62 10.70 4.92
N GLN A 189 14.18 10.21 6.03
CA GLN A 189 14.77 11.04 7.09
C GLN A 189 16.15 11.55 6.66
N HIS A 190 16.14 12.69 5.97
CA HIS A 190 17.27 13.27 5.21
C HIS A 190 18.25 14.14 6.01
N GLU A 191 18.22 14.20 7.34
CA GLU A 191 19.17 15.08 8.06
C GLU A 191 20.61 14.54 8.16
N ASN A 192 20.88 13.26 7.84
CA ASN A 192 22.23 12.71 7.91
C ASN A 192 22.62 11.90 6.66
N SER A 193 23.70 12.34 6.00
CA SER A 193 24.33 11.65 4.85
C SER A 193 24.73 10.19 5.15
N ALA A 194 24.95 9.86 6.42
CA ALA A 194 25.20 8.50 6.90
C ALA A 194 24.00 7.56 6.74
N ASN A 195 22.76 8.05 6.92
CA ASN A 195 21.55 7.24 6.84
C ASN A 195 21.26 6.76 5.40
N ARG A 196 21.55 7.60 4.40
CA ARG A 196 21.44 7.22 2.98
C ARG A 196 22.39 6.09 2.60
N ARG A 197 23.61 6.10 3.15
CA ARG A 197 24.62 5.07 2.87
C ARG A 197 24.23 3.74 3.50
N ALA A 198 23.66 3.77 4.70
CA ALA A 198 23.08 2.59 5.35
C ALA A 198 21.89 2.03 4.55
N ALA A 199 20.95 2.88 4.13
CA ALA A 199 19.85 2.46 3.27
C ALA A 199 20.34 1.83 1.96
N PHE A 200 21.38 2.41 1.33
CA PHE A 200 21.92 1.89 0.07
C PHE A 200 22.61 0.53 0.26
N LEU A 201 23.32 0.34 1.37
CA LEU A 201 23.88 -0.96 1.76
C LEU A 201 22.78 -2.01 1.98
N TYR A 202 21.65 -1.64 2.60
CA TYR A 202 20.50 -2.52 2.74
C TYR A 202 19.90 -2.91 1.39
N LEU A 203 19.74 -1.96 0.46
CA LEU A 203 19.22 -2.23 -0.88
C LEU A 203 20.17 -3.11 -1.69
N LEU A 204 21.48 -2.86 -1.61
CA LEU A 204 22.49 -3.67 -2.30
C LEU A 204 22.52 -5.11 -1.77
N MET A 205 22.38 -5.31 -0.46
CA MET A 205 22.24 -6.66 0.09
C MET A 205 20.95 -7.36 -0.36
N ALA A 206 19.86 -6.61 -0.51
CA ALA A 206 18.60 -7.15 -1.04
C ALA A 206 18.73 -7.55 -2.52
N GLU A 207 19.35 -6.72 -3.37
CA GLU A 207 19.61 -7.05 -4.78
C GLU A 207 20.56 -8.25 -4.93
N VAL A 208 21.58 -8.37 -4.09
CA VAL A 208 22.45 -9.56 -4.07
C VAL A 208 21.66 -10.82 -3.71
N GLY A 209 20.72 -10.71 -2.75
CA GLY A 209 19.78 -11.80 -2.44
C GLY A 209 18.87 -12.16 -3.61
N ALA A 210 18.33 -11.15 -4.29
CA ALA A 210 17.49 -11.31 -5.49
C ALA A 210 18.25 -12.03 -6.63
N LEU A 211 19.50 -11.62 -6.88
CA LEU A 211 20.38 -12.28 -7.86
C LEU A 211 20.70 -13.72 -7.47
N ALA A 212 20.93 -13.99 -6.18
CA ALA A 212 21.18 -15.35 -5.68
C ALA A 212 19.94 -16.26 -5.86
N ILE A 213 18.73 -15.74 -5.66
CA ILE A 213 17.48 -16.49 -5.88
C ILE A 213 17.31 -16.82 -7.37
N ILE A 214 17.54 -15.85 -8.27
CA ILE A 214 17.47 -16.08 -9.72
C ILE A 214 18.51 -17.12 -10.16
N LEU A 215 19.75 -17.00 -9.69
CA LEU A 215 20.81 -17.96 -10.01
C LEU A 215 20.52 -19.35 -9.45
N GLY A 216 19.95 -19.44 -8.24
CA GLY A 216 19.54 -20.70 -7.63
C GLY A 216 18.39 -21.39 -8.37
N GLN A 217 17.57 -20.66 -9.11
CA GLN A 217 16.54 -21.26 -9.98
C GLN A 217 17.12 -21.80 -11.31
N PHE A 218 18.30 -21.33 -11.70
CA PHE A 218 18.97 -21.75 -12.93
C PHE A 218 19.84 -23.01 -12.75
N PHE A 219 20.16 -23.39 -11.51
CA PHE A 219 20.95 -24.56 -11.12
C PHE A 219 20.07 -25.68 -10.55
#